data_AF-A0A1V4YF53-F1
#
_entry.id   AF-A0A1V4YF53-F1
#
_cell.length_a   1.000
_cell.length_b   1.000
_cell.length_c   1.000
_cell.angle_alpha   90.00
_cell.angle_beta   90.00
_cell.angle_gamma   90.00
#
_symmetry.space_group_name_H-M   'P 1'
#
loop_
_entity.id
_entity.type
_entity.pdbx_description
1 polymer ?
#
loop_
_entity_poly.entity_id
_entity_poly.type
_entity_poly.pdbx_seq_one_letter_code
_entity_poly.pdbx_strand_id
1 'polypeptide(L)'
;MDDKGQIAMDFLLGVSLVLIAIGFTVQFVPGIFISGSTGEDRLGYAAYRTSCILTEDPGWWSNSTSSGTDWEAHPSNVQRIGLAVDDDVHSRLTETPNMLSKEKLIQFKLLSESSETEFIRKLGLFDSVKGTQMNYGYNISFLIDGQPLVMGNYTMVTGSSLLPGQNMVKMTRIVLIGTGNISVFDGRYLSRYVGNENIASISIMGPVTENVTIQITNFNVSGSNAAFINASLNGSTLIQSSNYTVQKRSPSENFGSYALSSPLMKNDSLRIDLNRSLFSSNASYQLRLNFNDVVFPQGSISSNYNDNVEKRYEPALLVVEVW
;
A
#
# COMPACT_ATOMS: atom_id res chain seq x y z
N MET A 1 -25.73 -25.26 77.51
CA MET A 1 -25.84 -24.40 76.31
C MET A 1 -27.29 -24.44 75.89
N ASP A 2 -27.90 -23.28 75.69
CA ASP A 2 -29.34 -23.13 75.48
C ASP A 2 -29.68 -23.42 74.01
N ASP A 3 -30.53 -24.42 73.75
CA ASP A 3 -30.86 -24.93 72.41
C ASP A 3 -31.35 -23.83 71.45
N LYS A 4 -31.95 -22.77 72.01
CA LYS A 4 -32.37 -21.59 71.24
C LYS A 4 -31.20 -20.80 70.65
N GLY A 5 -30.08 -20.72 71.36
CA GLY A 5 -28.86 -20.07 70.88
C GLY A 5 -28.19 -20.87 69.76
N GLN A 6 -28.26 -22.20 69.81
CA GLN A 6 -27.75 -23.06 68.75
C GLN A 6 -28.60 -22.97 67.48
N ILE A 7 -29.93 -22.98 67.61
CA ILE A 7 -30.86 -22.79 66.47
C ILE A 7 -30.65 -21.43 65.79
N ALA A 8 -30.44 -20.37 66.58
CA ALA A 8 -30.17 -19.04 66.04
C ALA A 8 -28.84 -18.99 65.28
N MET A 9 -27.79 -19.66 65.78
CA MET A 9 -26.48 -19.74 65.14
C MET A 9 -26.54 -20.55 63.84
N ASP A 10 -27.21 -21.69 63.84
CA ASP A 10 -27.36 -22.56 62.67
C ASP A 10 -28.17 -21.86 61.56
N PHE A 11 -29.20 -21.08 61.93
CA PHE A 11 -29.95 -20.24 60.98
C PHE A 11 -29.07 -19.14 60.37
N LEU A 12 -28.25 -18.46 61.19
CA LEU A 12 -27.36 -17.39 60.72
C LEU A 12 -26.28 -17.93 59.79
N LEU A 13 -25.72 -19.11 60.10
CA LEU A 13 -24.77 -19.80 59.24
C LEU A 13 -25.41 -20.25 57.92
N GLY A 14 -26.64 -20.80 57.98
CA GLY A 14 -27.38 -21.21 56.79
C GLY A 14 -27.69 -20.04 55.85
N VAL A 15 -28.19 -18.92 56.39
CA VAL A 15 -28.48 -17.71 55.60
C VAL A 15 -27.19 -17.11 55.04
N SER A 16 -26.10 -17.10 55.80
CA SER A 16 -24.80 -16.59 55.32
C SER A 16 -24.26 -17.42 54.15
N LEU A 17 -24.38 -18.74 54.21
CA LEU A 17 -23.93 -19.63 53.14
C LEU A 17 -24.76 -19.43 51.85
N VAL A 18 -26.08 -19.24 52.00
CA VAL A 18 -26.96 -18.90 50.87
C VAL A 18 -26.62 -17.54 50.27
N LEU A 19 -26.37 -16.52 51.09
CA LEU A 19 -25.99 -15.18 50.60
C LEU A 19 -24.64 -15.18 49.88
N ILE A 20 -23.66 -15.96 50.37
CA ILE A 20 -22.38 -16.15 49.67
C ILE A 20 -22.59 -16.83 48.32
N ALA A 21 -23.40 -17.90 48.27
CA ALA A 21 -23.70 -18.60 47.02
C ALA A 21 -24.42 -17.71 46.00
N ILE A 22 -25.36 -16.88 46.44
CA ILE A 22 -26.03 -15.88 45.58
C ILE A 22 -25.02 -14.83 45.10
N GLY A 23 -24.15 -14.34 45.98
CA GLY A 23 -23.10 -13.38 45.62
C GLY A 23 -22.16 -13.90 44.52
N PHE A 24 -21.73 -15.16 44.61
CA PHE A 24 -20.96 -15.81 43.55
C PHE A 24 -21.78 -15.97 42.26
N THR A 25 -23.04 -16.39 42.36
CA THR A 25 -23.90 -16.60 41.19
C THR A 25 -24.11 -15.30 40.41
N VAL A 26 -24.36 -14.18 41.09
CA VAL A 26 -24.54 -12.85 40.46
C VAL A 26 -23.28 -12.39 39.74
N GLN A 27 -22.08 -12.74 40.22
CA GLN A 27 -20.82 -12.44 39.52
C GLN A 27 -20.66 -13.21 38.21
N PHE A 28 -21.30 -14.37 38.06
CA PHE A 28 -21.28 -15.16 36.82
C PHE A 28 -22.37 -14.76 35.82
N VAL A 29 -23.40 -14.02 36.24
CA VAL A 29 -24.49 -13.56 35.35
C VAL A 29 -23.97 -12.72 34.16
N PRO A 30 -23.05 -11.75 34.33
CA PRO A 30 -22.45 -11.03 33.21
C PRO A 30 -21.75 -11.95 32.20
N GLY A 31 -21.11 -13.03 32.68
CA GLY A 31 -20.41 -14.00 31.83
C GLY A 31 -21.33 -14.79 30.90
N ILE A 32 -22.62 -14.92 31.23
CA ILE A 32 -23.63 -15.56 30.38
C ILE A 32 -24.07 -14.62 29.23
N PHE A 33 -23.98 -13.30 29.44
CA PHE A 33 -24.33 -12.30 28.42
C PHE A 33 -23.16 -11.86 27.55
N ILE A 34 -21.91 -12.17 27.95
CA ILE A 34 -20.76 -12.13 27.04
C ILE A 34 -20.89 -13.34 26.11
N SER A 35 -21.73 -13.17 25.08
CA SER A 35 -21.73 -14.04 23.92
C SER A 35 -20.43 -13.79 23.17
N GLY A 36 -19.32 -14.35 23.64
CA GLY A 36 -18.16 -14.58 22.78
C GLY A 36 -18.63 -15.59 21.75
N SER A 37 -19.21 -15.12 20.65
CA SER A 37 -19.65 -16.02 19.61
C SER A 37 -18.37 -16.66 19.07
N THR A 38 -18.23 -17.96 19.29
CA THR A 38 -17.05 -18.72 18.82
C THR A 38 -16.85 -18.61 17.30
N GLY A 39 -17.86 -18.11 16.57
CA GLY A 39 -17.77 -17.70 15.17
C GLY A 39 -17.06 -16.36 14.94
N GLU A 40 -17.34 -15.31 15.72
CA GLU A 40 -16.63 -14.02 15.63
C GLU A 40 -15.15 -14.16 15.98
N ASP A 41 -14.80 -15.03 16.93
CA ASP A 41 -13.41 -15.31 17.27
C ASP A 41 -12.63 -15.94 16.09
N ARG A 42 -13.29 -16.81 15.31
CA ARG A 42 -12.69 -17.50 14.15
C ARG A 42 -12.58 -16.58 12.93
N LEU A 43 -13.62 -15.80 12.65
CA LEU A 43 -13.60 -14.76 11.61
C LEU A 43 -12.55 -13.69 11.95
N GLY A 44 -12.46 -13.31 13.24
CA GLY A 44 -11.43 -12.49 13.85
C GLY A 44 -10.03 -12.92 13.48
N TYR A 45 -9.73 -14.18 13.82
CA TYR A 45 -8.44 -14.79 13.55
C TYR A 45 -8.13 -14.89 12.05
N ALA A 46 -9.11 -15.28 11.22
CA ALA A 46 -8.95 -15.39 9.78
C ALA A 46 -8.64 -14.03 9.13
N ALA A 47 -9.39 -12.98 9.47
CA ALA A 47 -9.16 -11.63 8.97
C ALA A 47 -7.81 -11.07 9.44
N TYR A 48 -7.48 -11.24 10.73
CA TYR A 48 -6.21 -10.78 11.30
C TYR A 48 -5.02 -11.47 10.63
N ARG A 49 -5.02 -12.82 10.58
CA ARG A 49 -3.95 -13.60 9.96
C ARG A 49 -3.78 -13.26 8.48
N THR A 50 -4.89 -13.13 7.75
CA THR A 50 -4.83 -12.76 6.33
C THR A 50 -4.23 -11.37 6.17
N SER A 51 -4.63 -10.40 7.01
CA SER A 51 -4.04 -9.06 6.97
C SER A 51 -2.52 -9.09 7.27
N CYS A 52 -2.07 -9.85 8.27
CA CYS A 52 -0.64 -10.04 8.57
C CYS A 52 0.11 -10.66 7.40
N ILE A 53 -0.39 -11.79 6.86
CA ILE A 53 0.25 -12.49 5.75
C ILE A 53 0.43 -11.55 4.56
N LEU A 54 -0.59 -10.75 4.23
CA LEU A 54 -0.49 -9.83 3.10
C LEU A 54 0.51 -8.69 3.36
N THR A 55 0.65 -8.18 4.59
CA THR A 55 1.49 -7.02 4.87
C THR A 55 2.89 -7.31 5.37
N GLU A 56 3.10 -8.45 6.01
CA GLU A 56 4.35 -8.78 6.71
C GLU A 56 5.06 -9.97 6.08
N ASP A 57 4.35 -10.81 5.31
CA ASP A 57 4.96 -11.96 4.65
C ASP A 57 5.34 -11.57 3.20
N PRO A 58 6.57 -11.87 2.76
CA PRO A 58 6.95 -11.75 1.36
C PRO A 58 6.20 -12.76 0.46
N GLY A 59 5.69 -13.85 1.02
CA GLY A 59 5.22 -15.00 0.27
C GLY A 59 6.37 -15.88 -0.17
N TRP A 60 6.07 -17.08 -0.68
CA TRP A 60 7.11 -17.95 -1.22
C TRP A 60 6.56 -18.94 -2.24
N TRP A 61 7.44 -19.34 -3.14
CA TRP A 61 7.22 -20.41 -4.11
C TRP A 61 8.32 -21.46 -3.99
N SER A 62 8.00 -22.67 -4.43
CA SER A 62 9.00 -23.74 -4.53
C SER A 62 8.63 -24.79 -5.54
N ASN A 63 9.65 -25.31 -6.22
CA ASN A 63 9.57 -26.52 -7.02
C ASN A 63 10.62 -27.54 -6.52
N SER A 64 10.87 -28.59 -7.32
CA SER A 64 11.82 -29.64 -6.98
C SER A 64 13.29 -29.21 -6.97
N THR A 65 13.64 -28.06 -7.55
CA THR A 65 15.04 -27.63 -7.75
C THR A 65 15.38 -26.27 -7.13
N SER A 66 14.39 -25.42 -6.88
CA SER A 66 14.58 -24.05 -6.41
C SER A 66 13.37 -23.55 -5.61
N SER A 67 13.61 -22.46 -4.89
CA SER A 67 12.60 -21.71 -4.16
C SER A 67 13.03 -20.26 -3.97
N GLY A 68 12.06 -19.38 -3.80
CA GLY A 68 12.29 -17.97 -3.53
C GLY A 68 11.04 -17.25 -3.04
N THR A 69 11.18 -15.96 -2.77
CA THR A 69 10.10 -15.05 -2.38
C THR A 69 9.49 -14.27 -3.55
N ASP A 70 10.10 -14.36 -4.73
CA ASP A 70 9.64 -13.83 -6.03
C ASP A 70 8.52 -14.70 -6.64
N TRP A 71 7.52 -15.03 -5.82
CA TRP A 71 6.42 -15.92 -6.20
C TRP A 71 5.56 -15.35 -7.33
N GLU A 72 5.58 -14.02 -7.53
CA GLU A 72 4.90 -13.35 -8.62
C GLU A 72 5.43 -13.76 -10.00
N ALA A 73 6.71 -14.14 -10.10
CA ALA A 73 7.31 -14.68 -11.31
C ALA A 73 7.06 -16.19 -11.49
N HIS A 74 6.58 -16.86 -10.43
CA HIS A 74 6.39 -18.31 -10.38
C HIS A 74 4.96 -18.71 -9.93
N PRO A 75 3.90 -18.18 -10.57
CA PRO A 75 2.51 -18.31 -10.08
C PRO A 75 1.99 -19.75 -10.01
N SER A 76 2.56 -20.68 -10.78
CA SER A 76 2.18 -22.10 -10.76
C SER A 76 2.70 -22.86 -9.53
N ASN A 77 3.76 -22.38 -8.89
CA ASN A 77 4.46 -23.07 -7.80
C ASN A 77 4.35 -22.33 -6.46
N VAL A 78 3.41 -21.38 -6.37
CA VAL A 78 3.17 -20.59 -5.15
C VAL A 78 2.73 -21.50 -4.03
N GLN A 79 3.40 -21.39 -2.89
CA GLN A 79 3.08 -22.13 -1.69
C GLN A 79 2.39 -21.23 -0.66
N ARG A 80 2.81 -19.97 -0.59
CA ARG A 80 2.19 -18.93 0.24
C ARG A 80 2.17 -17.61 -0.51
N ILE A 81 1.03 -16.93 -0.42
CA ILE A 81 0.86 -15.57 -0.93
C ILE A 81 1.27 -14.59 0.16
N GLY A 82 2.08 -13.61 -0.18
CA GLY A 82 2.44 -12.47 0.66
C GLY A 82 2.77 -11.29 -0.26
N LEU A 83 2.55 -10.05 0.19
CA LEU A 83 2.71 -8.88 -0.69
C LEU A 83 3.87 -7.99 -0.25
N ALA A 84 4.51 -8.28 0.89
CA ALA A 84 5.63 -7.50 1.36
C ALA A 84 6.78 -7.52 0.34
N VAL A 85 7.53 -6.43 0.29
CA VAL A 85 8.74 -6.31 -0.53
C VAL A 85 9.83 -7.21 0.06
N ASP A 86 10.62 -7.80 -0.83
CA ASP A 86 11.72 -8.69 -0.49
C ASP A 86 13.02 -7.93 -0.57
N ASP A 87 13.84 -8.03 0.48
CA ASP A 87 15.20 -7.51 0.46
C ASP A 87 16.19 -8.57 -0.07
N ASP A 88 15.93 -9.86 0.21
CA ASP A 88 16.68 -11.00 -0.30
C ASP A 88 15.71 -12.10 -0.77
N VAL A 89 15.80 -12.46 -2.05
CA VAL A 89 14.91 -13.45 -2.70
C VAL A 89 15.06 -14.86 -2.11
N HIS A 90 16.21 -15.16 -1.50
CA HIS A 90 16.48 -16.44 -0.86
C HIS A 90 16.12 -16.47 0.63
N SER A 91 15.90 -15.30 1.22
CA SER A 91 15.45 -15.15 2.60
C SER A 91 13.93 -15.12 2.65
N ARG A 92 13.32 -15.91 3.53
CA ARG A 92 11.87 -15.83 3.80
C ARG A 92 11.50 -14.66 4.73
N LEU A 93 12.36 -13.66 4.83
CA LEU A 93 12.23 -12.53 5.75
C LEU A 93 12.18 -11.24 4.94
N THR A 94 11.40 -10.28 5.43
CA THR A 94 11.38 -8.90 4.96
C THR A 94 11.78 -8.01 6.13
N GLU A 95 12.63 -7.02 5.87
CA GLU A 95 12.95 -5.97 6.85
C GLU A 95 12.02 -4.75 6.70
N THR A 96 11.11 -4.79 5.72
CA THR A 96 10.22 -3.69 5.36
C THR A 96 8.73 -4.08 5.44
N PRO A 97 8.23 -4.51 6.61
CA PRO A 97 6.82 -4.85 6.76
C PRO A 97 5.93 -3.64 6.44
N ASN A 98 4.76 -3.92 5.86
CA ASN A 98 3.79 -2.97 5.32
C ASN A 98 4.23 -2.23 4.04
N MET A 99 5.43 -2.47 3.50
CA MET A 99 5.80 -2.04 2.16
C MET A 99 5.43 -3.13 1.16
N LEU A 100 4.53 -2.86 0.23
CA LEU A 100 3.96 -3.85 -0.67
C LEU A 100 4.50 -3.71 -2.09
N SER A 101 4.84 -4.84 -2.69
CA SER A 101 5.32 -4.92 -4.07
C SER A 101 4.17 -4.75 -5.08
N LYS A 102 4.41 -3.95 -6.10
CA LYS A 102 3.50 -3.70 -7.22
C LYS A 102 3.25 -4.99 -8.01
N GLU A 103 4.33 -5.69 -8.31
CA GLU A 103 4.34 -6.89 -9.13
C GLU A 103 3.57 -8.02 -8.43
N LYS A 104 3.75 -8.16 -7.10
CA LYS A 104 2.98 -9.09 -6.27
C LYS A 104 1.50 -8.75 -6.21
N LEU A 105 1.14 -7.46 -6.10
CA LEU A 105 -0.27 -7.02 -6.13
C LEU A 105 -0.98 -7.37 -7.44
N ILE A 106 -0.30 -7.16 -8.58
CA ILE A 106 -0.84 -7.54 -9.90
C ILE A 106 -1.03 -9.06 -9.96
N GLN A 107 -0.02 -9.83 -9.54
CA GLN A 107 -0.12 -11.29 -9.59
C GLN A 107 -1.14 -11.85 -8.58
N PHE A 108 -1.31 -11.20 -7.43
CA PHE A 108 -2.34 -11.50 -6.44
C PHE A 108 -3.73 -11.40 -7.05
N LYS A 109 -4.00 -10.32 -7.79
CA LYS A 109 -5.26 -10.13 -8.51
C LYS A 109 -5.49 -11.22 -9.56
N LEU A 110 -4.48 -11.48 -10.40
CA LEU A 110 -4.55 -12.54 -11.42
C LEU A 110 -4.79 -13.93 -10.82
N LEU A 111 -4.15 -14.25 -9.69
CA LEU A 111 -4.33 -15.53 -9.00
C LEU A 111 -5.75 -15.67 -8.45
N SER A 112 -6.31 -14.60 -7.89
CA SER A 112 -7.67 -14.60 -7.37
C SER A 112 -8.73 -14.83 -8.45
N GLU A 113 -8.49 -14.35 -9.68
CA GLU A 113 -9.41 -14.50 -10.81
C GLU A 113 -9.25 -15.85 -11.54
N SER A 114 -8.04 -16.42 -11.53
CA SER A 114 -7.75 -17.68 -12.22
C SER A 114 -8.14 -18.92 -11.43
N SER A 115 -8.01 -18.91 -10.09
CA SER A 115 -8.39 -20.03 -9.24
C SER A 115 -8.74 -19.58 -7.82
N GLU A 116 -10.02 -19.25 -7.62
CA GLU A 116 -10.55 -18.82 -6.32
C GLU A 116 -10.33 -19.87 -5.22
N THR A 117 -10.48 -21.16 -5.52
CA THR A 117 -10.28 -22.24 -4.53
C THR A 117 -8.83 -22.30 -4.04
N GLU A 118 -7.86 -22.23 -4.95
CA GLU A 118 -6.45 -22.22 -4.56
C GLU A 118 -6.07 -20.93 -3.84
N PHE A 119 -6.63 -19.80 -4.27
CA PHE A 119 -6.42 -18.51 -3.62
C PHE A 119 -6.92 -18.52 -2.16
N ILE A 120 -8.15 -18.99 -1.93
CA ILE A 120 -8.72 -19.19 -0.58
C ILE A 120 -7.84 -20.11 0.25
N ARG A 121 -7.41 -21.23 -0.32
CA ARG A 121 -6.56 -22.22 0.39
C ARG A 121 -5.23 -21.63 0.79
N LYS A 122 -4.57 -20.86 -0.09
CA LYS A 122 -3.25 -20.26 0.16
C LYS A 122 -3.29 -19.11 1.17
N LEU A 123 -4.42 -18.40 1.30
CA LEU A 123 -4.64 -17.40 2.36
C LEU A 123 -5.22 -17.99 3.65
N GLY A 124 -5.61 -19.26 3.62
CA GLY A 124 -6.26 -19.94 4.74
C GLY A 124 -7.67 -19.42 5.01
N LEU A 125 -8.35 -18.85 4.02
CA LEU A 125 -9.71 -18.30 4.14
C LEU A 125 -10.78 -19.41 4.18
N PHE A 126 -10.54 -20.45 4.98
CA PHE A 126 -11.44 -21.57 5.15
C PHE A 126 -11.33 -22.14 6.58
N ASP A 127 -12.33 -22.93 6.95
CA ASP A 127 -12.32 -23.79 8.12
C ASP A 127 -12.55 -25.25 7.72
N SER A 128 -12.18 -26.18 8.60
CA SER A 128 -12.38 -27.61 8.39
C SER A 128 -13.43 -28.11 9.37
N VAL A 129 -14.66 -28.29 8.90
CA VAL A 129 -15.76 -28.83 9.71
C VAL A 129 -15.95 -30.30 9.37
N LYS A 130 -15.63 -31.19 10.33
CA LYS A 130 -15.73 -32.66 10.17
C LYS A 130 -14.98 -33.19 8.94
N GLY A 131 -13.80 -32.63 8.65
CA GLY A 131 -12.98 -33.02 7.50
C GLY A 131 -13.44 -32.44 6.15
N THR A 132 -14.50 -31.63 6.14
CA THR A 132 -14.94 -30.89 4.94
C THR A 132 -14.48 -29.45 5.04
N GLN A 133 -13.84 -28.96 3.98
CA GLN A 133 -13.44 -27.56 3.87
C GLN A 133 -14.66 -26.68 3.63
N MET A 134 -14.85 -25.69 4.50
CA MET A 134 -15.86 -24.63 4.39
C MET A 134 -15.14 -23.31 4.18
N ASN A 135 -15.34 -22.70 3.01
CA ASN A 135 -14.69 -21.43 2.69
C ASN A 135 -15.43 -20.28 3.37
N TYR A 136 -14.67 -19.30 3.88
CA TYR A 136 -15.23 -18.03 4.32
C TYR A 136 -15.60 -17.18 3.10
N GLY A 137 -16.64 -16.37 3.24
CA GLY A 137 -16.82 -15.20 2.38
C GLY A 137 -15.77 -14.16 2.72
N TYR A 138 -15.29 -13.44 1.70
CA TYR A 138 -14.27 -12.41 1.93
C TYR A 138 -14.36 -11.27 0.93
N ASN A 139 -13.85 -10.11 1.36
CA ASN A 139 -13.53 -8.97 0.51
C ASN A 139 -12.17 -8.42 0.92
N ILE A 140 -11.23 -8.35 -0.02
CA ILE A 140 -9.91 -7.75 0.19
C ILE A 140 -9.78 -6.59 -0.77
N SER A 141 -9.59 -5.38 -0.25
CA SER A 141 -9.46 -4.16 -1.04
C SER A 141 -8.28 -3.31 -0.59
N PHE A 142 -7.65 -2.65 -1.57
CA PHE A 142 -6.61 -1.66 -1.35
C PHE A 142 -7.17 -0.29 -1.71
N LEU A 143 -7.12 0.66 -0.77
CA LEU A 143 -7.75 1.97 -0.92
C LEU A 143 -6.70 3.09 -0.87
N ILE A 144 -6.76 4.02 -1.82
CA ILE A 144 -6.05 5.32 -1.77
C ILE A 144 -7.12 6.40 -1.72
N ASP A 145 -7.04 7.31 -0.75
CA ASP A 145 -8.02 8.38 -0.52
C ASP A 145 -9.49 7.89 -0.48
N GLY A 146 -9.69 6.70 0.09
CA GLY A 146 -11.01 6.07 0.24
C GLY A 146 -11.57 5.44 -1.05
N GLN A 147 -10.83 5.48 -2.16
CA GLN A 147 -11.21 4.85 -3.42
C GLN A 147 -10.37 3.58 -3.68
N PRO A 148 -10.94 2.54 -4.30
CA PRO A 148 -10.17 1.38 -4.73
C PRO A 148 -8.97 1.77 -5.61
N LEU A 149 -7.80 1.27 -5.23
CA LEU A 149 -6.58 1.42 -6.00
C LEU A 149 -6.75 0.79 -7.39
N VAL A 150 -6.41 1.55 -8.42
CA VAL A 150 -6.33 1.06 -9.80
C VAL A 150 -4.86 0.96 -10.19
N MET A 151 -4.45 -0.22 -10.65
CA MET A 151 -3.07 -0.48 -11.06
C MET A 151 -3.08 -1.26 -12.38
N GLY A 152 -2.57 -0.61 -13.42
CA GLY A 152 -2.74 -1.10 -14.80
C GLY A 152 -4.22 -1.11 -15.18
N ASN A 153 -4.73 -2.27 -15.60
CA ASN A 153 -6.13 -2.47 -15.95
C ASN A 153 -6.95 -3.10 -14.80
N TYR A 154 -6.36 -3.20 -13.61
CA TYR A 154 -6.96 -3.92 -12.49
C TYR A 154 -7.38 -2.96 -11.38
N THR A 155 -8.63 -3.09 -10.95
CA THR A 155 -9.08 -2.55 -9.65
C THR A 155 -8.69 -3.54 -8.57
N MET A 156 -7.96 -3.08 -7.56
CA MET A 156 -7.39 -3.91 -6.50
C MET A 156 -8.43 -4.21 -5.41
N VAL A 157 -9.48 -4.92 -5.83
CA VAL A 157 -10.53 -5.50 -5.01
C VAL A 157 -10.69 -6.96 -5.42
N THR A 158 -10.74 -7.86 -4.45
CA THR A 158 -10.99 -9.28 -4.70
C THR A 158 -11.93 -9.89 -3.67
N GLY A 159 -12.63 -10.96 -4.08
CA GLY A 159 -13.73 -11.54 -3.32
C GLY A 159 -15.08 -10.94 -3.71
N SER A 160 -16.07 -11.11 -2.82
CA SER A 160 -17.46 -10.72 -3.08
C SER A 160 -17.91 -9.60 -2.15
N SER A 161 -19.14 -9.13 -2.29
CA SER A 161 -19.74 -8.19 -1.34
C SER A 161 -20.56 -8.94 -0.30
N LEU A 162 -20.50 -8.49 0.95
CA LEU A 162 -21.30 -9.04 2.04
C LEU A 162 -22.80 -8.91 1.73
N LEU A 163 -23.56 -10.00 1.93
CA LEU A 163 -25.02 -9.94 1.83
C LEU A 163 -25.61 -9.32 3.11
N PRO A 164 -26.73 -8.56 3.01
CA PRO A 164 -27.37 -7.98 4.17
C PRO A 164 -27.72 -9.04 5.23
N GLY A 165 -27.35 -8.78 6.49
CA GLY A 165 -27.67 -9.64 7.64
C GLY A 165 -26.65 -10.72 7.98
N GLN A 166 -25.50 -10.77 7.31
CA GLN A 166 -24.38 -11.64 7.68
C GLN A 166 -23.45 -10.94 8.68
N ASN A 167 -22.95 -11.70 9.66
CA ASN A 167 -21.89 -11.23 10.57
C ASN A 167 -20.57 -11.18 9.83
N MET A 168 -19.79 -10.11 10.04
CA MET A 168 -18.52 -9.89 9.34
C MET A 168 -17.50 -9.29 10.30
N VAL A 169 -16.24 -9.71 10.14
CA VAL A 169 -15.09 -9.05 10.76
C VAL A 169 -14.32 -8.26 9.71
N LYS A 170 -13.93 -7.04 10.06
CA LYS A 170 -13.10 -6.16 9.24
C LYS A 170 -11.77 -5.86 9.94
N MET A 171 -10.68 -6.01 9.19
CA MET A 171 -9.33 -5.59 9.58
C MET A 171 -8.85 -4.53 8.60
N THR A 172 -8.20 -3.48 9.10
CA THR A 172 -7.66 -2.39 8.27
C THR A 172 -6.21 -2.12 8.66
N ARG A 173 -5.31 -2.05 7.67
CA ARG A 173 -3.89 -1.78 7.86
C ARG A 173 -3.45 -0.62 6.98
N ILE A 174 -2.58 0.23 7.52
CA ILE A 174 -1.89 1.27 6.74
C ILE A 174 -0.68 0.61 6.09
N VAL A 175 -0.56 0.76 4.77
CA VAL A 175 0.49 0.15 3.96
C VAL A 175 1.09 1.17 3.01
N LEU A 176 2.29 0.89 2.52
CA LEU A 176 2.99 1.64 1.48
C LEU A 176 3.01 0.79 0.21
N ILE A 177 2.32 1.20 -0.83
CA ILE A 177 2.20 0.41 -2.07
C ILE A 177 3.16 0.94 -3.13
N GLY A 178 3.95 0.04 -3.73
CA GLY A 178 4.75 0.35 -4.91
C GLY A 178 3.87 0.77 -6.08
N THR A 179 4.07 1.99 -6.59
CA THR A 179 3.27 2.57 -7.69
C THR A 179 4.08 2.69 -8.98
N GLY A 180 5.39 2.81 -8.86
CA GLY A 180 6.32 2.80 -9.98
C GLY A 180 7.71 3.24 -9.54
N ASN A 181 8.40 3.97 -10.41
CA ASN A 181 9.76 4.45 -10.18
C ASN A 181 9.81 5.97 -10.16
N ILE A 182 10.65 6.55 -9.30
CA ILE A 182 10.83 7.99 -9.15
C ILE A 182 12.32 8.35 -9.16
N SER A 183 12.65 9.49 -9.75
CA SER A 183 13.96 10.10 -9.63
C SER A 183 13.85 11.49 -9.01
N VAL A 184 14.57 11.71 -7.91
CA VAL A 184 14.51 12.95 -7.14
C VAL A 184 15.74 13.80 -7.42
N PHE A 185 15.51 15.04 -7.83
CA PHE A 185 16.54 16.04 -8.10
C PHE A 185 16.43 17.20 -7.12
N ASP A 186 17.58 17.72 -6.73
CA ASP A 186 17.70 19.03 -6.10
C ASP A 186 17.89 20.10 -7.19
N GLY A 187 16.94 21.02 -7.28
CA GLY A 187 16.92 22.09 -8.27
C GLY A 187 18.14 23.01 -8.21
N ARG A 188 18.86 23.07 -7.08
CA ARG A 188 20.12 23.82 -6.96
C ARG A 188 21.28 23.17 -7.70
N TYR A 189 21.18 21.88 -8.03
CA TYR A 189 22.21 21.09 -8.70
C TYR A 189 21.76 20.53 -10.05
N LEU A 190 20.47 20.66 -10.37
CA LEU A 190 19.90 20.19 -11.63
C LEU A 190 20.48 20.97 -12.82
N SER A 191 20.98 20.26 -13.83
CA SER A 191 21.72 20.88 -14.94
C SER A 191 20.79 21.68 -15.86
N ARG A 192 21.19 22.91 -16.20
CA ARG A 192 20.48 23.73 -17.19
C ARG A 192 20.68 23.24 -18.62
N TYR A 193 19.73 23.55 -19.50
CA TYR A 193 19.92 23.46 -20.95
C TYR A 193 20.89 24.55 -21.44
N VAL A 194 21.78 24.20 -22.36
CA VAL A 194 22.83 25.12 -22.82
C VAL A 194 22.21 26.40 -23.39
N GLY A 195 22.69 27.54 -22.92
CA GLY A 195 22.22 28.87 -23.32
C GLY A 195 20.89 29.32 -22.69
N ASN A 196 20.26 28.52 -21.82
CA ASN A 196 18.97 28.85 -21.20
C ASN A 196 18.98 28.52 -19.70
N GLU A 197 19.06 29.54 -18.86
CA GLU A 197 19.16 29.36 -17.41
C GLU A 197 17.87 28.92 -16.73
N ASN A 198 16.71 29.20 -17.35
CA ASN A 198 15.40 28.83 -16.81
C ASN A 198 14.88 27.48 -17.33
N ILE A 199 15.71 26.72 -18.05
CA ILE A 199 15.35 25.41 -18.58
C ILE A 199 16.23 24.36 -17.93
N ALA A 200 15.63 23.44 -17.18
CA ALA A 200 16.32 22.25 -16.69
C ALA A 200 16.40 21.20 -17.80
N SER A 201 17.51 20.47 -17.89
CA SER A 201 17.75 19.42 -18.88
C SER A 201 18.03 18.09 -18.18
N ILE A 202 17.22 17.08 -18.47
CA ILE A 202 17.34 15.72 -17.93
C ILE A 202 17.46 14.74 -19.10
N SER A 203 18.46 13.87 -19.04
CA SER A 203 18.65 12.78 -19.99
C SER A 203 17.96 11.51 -19.46
N ILE A 204 17.22 10.84 -20.34
CA ILE A 204 16.47 9.62 -20.01
C ILE A 204 16.85 8.56 -21.04
N MET A 205 17.29 7.38 -20.60
CA MET A 205 17.56 6.25 -21.49
C MET A 205 16.31 5.37 -21.59
N GLY A 206 15.81 5.19 -22.81
CA GLY A 206 14.75 4.23 -23.11
C GLY A 206 15.28 2.86 -23.58
N PRO A 207 14.40 1.86 -23.76
CA PRO A 207 12.99 1.92 -23.47
C PRO A 207 12.69 1.86 -21.96
N VAL A 208 11.60 2.51 -21.53
CA VAL A 208 11.12 2.41 -20.14
C VAL A 208 9.88 1.51 -20.08
N THR A 209 9.79 0.70 -19.02
CA THR A 209 8.66 -0.21 -18.80
C THR A 209 7.48 0.48 -18.08
N GLU A 210 7.76 1.54 -17.33
CA GLU A 210 6.83 2.28 -16.50
C GLU A 210 6.88 3.79 -16.78
N ASN A 211 5.89 4.52 -16.28
CA ASN A 211 5.88 5.98 -16.38
C ASN A 211 7.12 6.55 -15.69
N VAL A 212 7.66 7.63 -16.27
CA VAL A 212 8.85 8.30 -15.75
C VAL A 212 8.39 9.38 -14.78
N THR A 213 8.51 9.13 -13.47
CA THR A 213 8.25 10.14 -12.44
C THR A 213 9.53 10.89 -12.09
N ILE A 214 9.51 12.21 -12.20
CA ILE A 214 10.60 13.09 -11.77
C ILE A 214 10.09 13.99 -10.65
N GLN A 215 10.83 14.11 -9.56
CA GLN A 215 10.55 15.07 -8.50
C GLN A 215 11.69 16.06 -8.37
N ILE A 216 11.40 17.35 -8.41
CA ILE A 216 12.37 18.42 -8.20
C ILE A 216 12.03 19.13 -6.90
N THR A 217 13.04 19.33 -6.06
CA THR A 217 12.95 20.03 -4.77
C THR A 217 13.95 21.18 -4.72
N ASN A 218 13.84 22.08 -3.73
CA ASN A 218 14.83 23.14 -3.49
C ASN A 218 15.08 24.03 -4.73
N PHE A 219 14.06 24.71 -5.23
CA PHE A 219 14.18 25.57 -6.41
C PHE A 219 15.00 26.83 -6.13
N ASN A 220 15.86 27.22 -7.07
CA ASN A 220 16.53 28.51 -7.03
C ASN A 220 15.67 29.60 -7.69
N VAL A 221 14.68 30.08 -6.94
CA VAL A 221 13.74 31.12 -7.38
C VAL A 221 14.45 32.48 -7.45
N SER A 222 14.41 33.11 -8.63
CA SER A 222 15.06 34.41 -8.90
C SER A 222 14.09 35.60 -8.94
N GLY A 223 12.77 35.35 -9.02
CA GLY A 223 11.75 36.39 -9.16
C GLY A 223 10.39 35.98 -8.59
N SER A 224 9.44 36.92 -8.60
CA SER A 224 8.11 36.73 -7.99
C SER A 224 7.14 35.91 -8.85
N ASN A 225 7.43 35.73 -10.14
CA ASN A 225 6.56 34.98 -11.07
C ASN A 225 7.12 33.57 -11.32
N ALA A 226 7.81 33.01 -10.33
CA ALA A 226 8.40 31.68 -10.43
C ALA A 226 7.33 30.63 -10.67
N ALA A 227 7.47 29.87 -11.75
CA ALA A 227 6.49 28.87 -12.14
C ALA A 227 7.06 27.85 -13.13
N PHE A 228 6.47 26.66 -13.15
CA PHE A 228 6.67 25.70 -14.23
C PHE A 228 5.74 26.02 -15.41
N ILE A 229 6.32 26.06 -16.62
CA ILE A 229 5.65 26.52 -17.83
C ILE A 229 5.26 25.35 -18.73
N ASN A 230 6.20 24.48 -19.09
CA ASN A 230 5.95 23.29 -19.89
C ASN A 230 7.12 22.30 -19.86
N ALA A 231 6.88 21.11 -20.40
CA ALA A 231 7.91 20.14 -20.72
C ALA A 231 8.05 19.99 -22.24
N SER A 232 9.26 19.70 -22.73
CA SER A 232 9.51 19.30 -24.11
C SER A 232 10.46 18.12 -24.16
N LEU A 233 10.28 17.24 -25.14
CA LEU A 233 11.11 16.06 -25.35
C LEU A 233 11.76 16.15 -26.72
N ASN A 234 13.09 16.08 -26.77
CA ASN A 234 13.87 16.22 -28.02
C ASN A 234 13.49 17.48 -28.84
N GLY A 235 13.13 18.56 -28.13
CA GLY A 235 12.71 19.83 -28.74
C GLY A 235 11.22 19.96 -29.08
N SER A 236 10.44 18.88 -28.98
CA SER A 236 8.98 18.93 -29.19
C SER A 236 8.25 19.19 -27.89
N THR A 237 7.43 20.24 -27.83
CA THR A 237 6.62 20.57 -26.63
C THR A 237 5.59 19.47 -26.36
N LEU A 238 5.54 19.02 -25.10
CA LEU A 238 4.58 18.03 -24.63
C LEU A 238 3.29 18.70 -24.15
N ILE A 239 2.18 17.98 -24.28
CA ILE A 239 0.86 18.44 -23.83
C ILE A 239 0.59 17.89 -22.42
N GLN A 240 0.36 18.79 -21.46
CA GLN A 240 -0.08 18.40 -20.12
C GLN A 240 -1.47 17.76 -20.22
N SER A 241 -1.73 16.72 -19.43
CA SER A 241 -2.89 15.79 -19.43
C SER A 241 -2.79 14.57 -20.34
N SER A 242 -2.14 14.67 -21.51
CA SER A 242 -1.98 13.52 -22.42
C SER A 242 -0.59 12.90 -22.36
N ASN A 243 0.45 13.73 -22.29
CA ASN A 243 1.83 13.28 -22.26
C ASN A 243 2.40 13.25 -20.84
N TYR A 244 1.97 14.16 -19.98
CA TYR A 244 2.43 14.23 -18.60
C TYR A 244 1.41 14.91 -17.68
N THR A 245 1.51 14.63 -16.38
CA THR A 245 0.80 15.34 -15.31
C THR A 245 1.79 15.99 -14.36
N VAL A 246 1.35 17.06 -13.69
CA VAL A 246 2.20 17.79 -12.74
C VAL A 246 1.45 17.94 -11.43
N GLN A 247 2.16 17.69 -10.34
CA GLN A 247 1.68 17.89 -8.99
C GLN A 247 2.67 18.76 -8.23
N LYS A 248 2.16 19.59 -7.31
CA LYS A 248 2.97 20.42 -6.43
C LYS A 248 2.66 20.08 -5.00
N ARG A 249 3.68 20.13 -4.16
CA ARG A 249 3.57 20.01 -2.71
C ARG A 249 4.36 21.14 -2.05
N SER A 250 3.70 21.93 -1.22
CA SER A 250 4.37 22.84 -0.28
C SER A 250 4.74 22.07 1.00
N PRO A 251 5.74 22.51 1.80
CA PRO A 251 6.34 21.70 2.87
C PRO A 251 5.38 21.05 3.89
N SER A 252 4.20 21.63 4.11
CA SER A 252 3.19 21.17 5.08
C SER A 252 1.95 20.56 4.43
N GLU A 253 1.94 20.38 3.11
CA GLU A 253 0.77 19.93 2.35
C GLU A 253 1.03 18.56 1.69
N ASN A 254 -0.02 17.94 1.19
CA ASN A 254 0.08 16.79 0.30
C ASN A 254 0.30 17.24 -1.14
N PHE A 255 0.70 16.33 -2.03
CA PHE A 255 0.77 16.63 -3.45
C PHE A 255 -0.63 16.91 -3.99
N GLY A 256 -0.83 18.12 -4.52
CA GLY A 256 -2.04 18.52 -5.25
C GLY A 256 -1.76 18.72 -6.73
N SER A 257 -2.80 18.71 -7.56
CA SER A 257 -2.68 19.04 -8.99
C SER A 257 -2.08 20.44 -9.18
N TYR A 258 -1.14 20.56 -10.12
CA TYR A 258 -0.51 21.83 -10.46
C TYR A 258 -1.00 22.33 -11.82
N ALA A 259 -1.63 23.50 -11.83
CA ALA A 259 -1.96 24.23 -13.06
C ALA A 259 -0.72 24.99 -13.55
N LEU A 260 -0.45 24.97 -14.86
CA LEU A 260 0.70 25.67 -15.45
C LEU A 260 0.71 27.15 -15.06
N SER A 261 1.91 27.69 -14.89
CA SER A 261 2.12 29.07 -14.47
C SER A 261 1.63 29.40 -13.05
N SER A 262 1.21 28.41 -12.25
CA SER A 262 0.91 28.64 -10.84
C SER A 262 2.19 28.96 -10.06
N PRO A 263 2.15 29.82 -9.03
CA PRO A 263 3.35 30.19 -8.28
C PRO A 263 4.08 28.98 -7.68
N LEU A 264 5.40 28.99 -7.83
CA LEU A 264 6.34 28.00 -7.32
C LEU A 264 7.29 28.67 -6.32
N MET A 265 7.37 28.13 -5.11
CA MET A 265 8.25 28.65 -4.07
C MET A 265 9.54 27.83 -3.97
N LYS A 266 10.57 28.43 -3.37
CA LYS A 266 11.88 27.80 -3.15
C LYS A 266 11.80 26.41 -2.50
N ASN A 267 10.93 26.25 -1.50
CA ASN A 267 10.80 25.01 -0.73
C ASN A 267 9.68 24.09 -1.24
N ASP A 268 9.02 24.45 -2.35
CA ASP A 268 8.04 23.57 -2.96
C ASP A 268 8.73 22.34 -3.58
N SER A 269 7.99 21.23 -3.65
CA SER A 269 8.35 20.06 -4.44
C SER A 269 7.44 19.98 -5.66
N LEU A 270 8.01 19.84 -6.85
CA LEU A 270 7.27 19.61 -8.09
C LEU A 270 7.46 18.16 -8.53
N ARG A 271 6.38 17.44 -8.78
CA ARG A 271 6.39 16.08 -9.31
C ARG A 271 5.81 16.09 -10.71
N ILE A 272 6.53 15.50 -11.65
CA ILE A 272 6.17 15.43 -13.06
C ILE A 272 6.13 13.95 -13.44
N ASP A 273 4.95 13.48 -13.82
CA ASP A 273 4.70 12.09 -14.22
C ASP A 273 4.54 12.04 -15.73
N LEU A 274 5.52 11.49 -16.45
CA LEU A 274 5.53 11.38 -17.91
C LEU A 274 5.09 9.99 -18.36
N ASN A 275 4.27 9.94 -19.42
CA ASN A 275 3.80 8.68 -19.97
C ASN A 275 4.95 7.85 -20.57
N ARG A 276 5.04 6.57 -20.20
CA ARG A 276 6.04 5.63 -20.72
C ARG A 276 6.08 5.53 -22.24
N SER A 277 4.96 5.76 -22.92
CA SER A 277 4.88 5.66 -24.38
C SER A 277 5.76 6.69 -25.10
N LEU A 278 6.20 7.75 -24.40
CA LEU A 278 7.14 8.74 -24.93
C LEU A 278 8.56 8.20 -25.08
N PHE A 279 8.88 7.09 -24.41
CA PHE A 279 10.23 6.53 -24.31
C PHE A 279 10.25 5.06 -24.77
N SER A 280 9.66 4.76 -25.93
CA SER A 280 9.47 3.38 -26.41
C SER A 280 10.68 2.80 -27.16
N SER A 281 11.57 3.65 -27.67
CA SER A 281 12.76 3.23 -28.44
C SER A 281 14.00 3.17 -27.56
N ASN A 282 14.93 2.29 -27.92
CA ASN A 282 16.26 2.19 -27.32
C ASN A 282 17.15 3.37 -27.75
N ALA A 283 16.92 4.52 -27.13
CA ALA A 283 17.57 5.79 -27.44
C ALA A 283 17.68 6.67 -26.18
N SER A 284 18.59 7.64 -26.23
CA SER A 284 18.65 8.71 -25.24
C SER A 284 17.67 9.82 -25.62
N TYR A 285 16.84 10.23 -24.66
CA TYR A 285 15.88 11.30 -24.79
C TYR A 285 16.31 12.49 -23.94
N GLN A 286 16.27 13.68 -24.52
CA GLN A 286 16.51 14.92 -23.81
C GLN A 286 15.18 15.54 -23.39
N LEU A 287 14.84 15.40 -22.11
CA LEU A 287 13.72 16.09 -21.48
C LEU A 287 14.18 17.49 -21.07
N ARG A 288 13.42 18.49 -21.49
CA ARG A 288 13.62 19.89 -21.09
C ARG A 288 12.39 20.36 -20.34
N LEU A 289 12.62 20.89 -19.15
CA LEU A 289 11.57 21.42 -18.27
C LEU A 289 11.75 22.93 -18.22
N ASN A 290 10.77 23.66 -18.74
CA ASN A 290 10.83 25.11 -18.84
C ASN A 290 10.15 25.76 -17.64
N PHE A 291 10.82 26.74 -17.06
CA PHE A 291 10.36 27.51 -15.92
C PHE A 291 10.43 29.00 -16.21
N ASN A 292 9.69 29.79 -15.44
CA ASN A 292 9.85 31.22 -15.33
C ASN A 292 10.47 31.54 -13.97
N ASP A 293 11.31 32.57 -13.86
CA ASP A 293 11.94 33.06 -12.61
C ASP A 293 12.56 31.96 -11.72
N VAL A 294 13.12 30.90 -12.32
CA VAL A 294 13.82 29.81 -11.64
C VAL A 294 15.11 29.52 -12.40
N VAL A 295 16.26 29.63 -11.73
CA VAL A 295 17.58 29.58 -12.38
C VAL A 295 18.30 28.28 -12.03
N PHE A 296 18.66 27.50 -13.04
CA PHE A 296 19.43 26.26 -12.89
C PHE A 296 20.93 26.50 -13.12
N PRO A 297 21.81 25.81 -12.37
CA PRO A 297 23.26 25.94 -12.55
C PRO A 297 23.72 25.44 -13.93
N GLN A 298 24.84 25.99 -14.38
CA GLN A 298 25.61 25.39 -15.47
C GLN A 298 26.26 24.10 -14.97
N GLY A 299 25.56 22.98 -15.13
CA GLY A 299 26.06 21.69 -14.69
C GLY A 299 27.33 21.28 -15.43
N SER A 300 28.34 20.80 -14.69
CA SER A 300 29.48 20.05 -15.21
C SER A 300 29.17 18.56 -15.41
N ILE A 301 28.10 18.08 -14.78
CA ILE A 301 27.61 16.69 -14.80
C ILE A 301 26.23 16.70 -15.48
N SER A 302 25.97 15.72 -16.35
CA SER A 302 24.65 15.53 -16.96
C SER A 302 23.66 15.02 -15.92
N SER A 303 22.50 15.68 -15.79
CA SER A 303 21.41 15.15 -14.95
C SER A 303 20.74 13.99 -15.69
N ASN A 304 21.00 12.75 -15.26
CA ASN A 304 20.38 11.56 -15.84
C ASN A 304 19.30 11.02 -14.89
N TYR A 305 18.14 10.68 -15.45
CA TYR A 305 17.06 10.02 -14.72
C TYR A 305 17.51 8.68 -14.15
N ASN A 306 18.14 7.86 -15.00
CA ASN A 306 18.50 6.47 -14.72
C ASN A 306 19.52 6.33 -13.56
N ASP A 307 20.27 7.38 -13.23
CA ASP A 307 21.31 7.35 -12.18
C ASP A 307 20.73 7.41 -10.76
N ASN A 308 19.49 7.89 -10.60
CA ASN A 308 18.87 8.14 -9.29
C ASN A 308 17.44 7.55 -9.23
N VAL A 309 17.21 6.39 -9.86
CA VAL A 309 15.89 5.76 -9.87
C VAL A 309 15.68 4.95 -8.61
N GLU A 310 14.61 5.27 -7.89
CA GLU A 310 14.15 4.55 -6.71
C GLU A 310 12.70 4.09 -6.89
N LYS A 311 12.28 3.06 -6.14
CA LYS A 311 10.88 2.63 -6.11
C LYS A 311 10.03 3.67 -5.39
N ARG A 312 8.95 4.11 -6.04
CA ARG A 312 7.96 5.05 -5.47
C ARG A 312 6.91 4.26 -4.70
N TYR A 313 6.76 4.61 -3.43
CA TYR A 313 5.71 4.09 -2.57
C TYR A 313 4.68 5.17 -2.23
N GLU A 314 3.41 4.78 -2.17
CA GLU A 314 2.31 5.66 -1.75
C GLU A 314 1.53 5.05 -0.60
N PRO A 315 1.11 5.87 0.39
CA PRO A 315 0.31 5.38 1.50
C PRO A 315 -1.08 4.94 1.00
N ALA A 316 -1.52 3.78 1.49
CA ALA A 316 -2.81 3.18 1.19
C ALA A 316 -3.36 2.44 2.41
N LEU A 317 -4.63 2.04 2.33
CA LEU A 317 -5.28 1.18 3.30
C LEU A 317 -5.52 -0.20 2.70
N LEU A 318 -5.00 -1.25 3.33
CA LEU A 318 -5.46 -2.61 3.10
C LEU A 318 -6.68 -2.85 4.00
N VAL A 319 -7.79 -3.26 3.39
CA VAL A 319 -9.02 -3.66 4.08
C VAL A 319 -9.28 -5.13 3.80
N VAL A 320 -9.43 -5.92 4.86
CA VAL A 320 -9.74 -7.35 4.81
C VAL A 320 -11.05 -7.58 5.57
N GLU A 321 -12.07 -8.02 4.87
CA GLU A 321 -13.39 -8.35 5.41
C GLU A 321 -13.63 -9.85 5.23
N VAL A 322 -14.14 -10.53 6.27
CA VAL A 322 -14.38 -11.98 6.28
C VAL A 322 -15.71 -12.29 6.98
N TRP A 323 -16.50 -13.21 6.43
CA TRP A 323 -17.81 -13.65 6.94
C TRP A 323 -18.10 -15.14 6.70
#